data_AF-A0A941FHA6-F1
#
_entry.id   AF-A0A941FHA6-F1
#
_cell.length_a   1.000
_cell.length_b   1.000
_cell.length_c   1.000
_cell.angle_alpha   90.00
_cell.angle_beta   90.00
_cell.angle_gamma   90.00
#
_symmetry.space_group_name_H-M   'P 1'
#
loop_
_entity.id
_entity.type
_entity.pdbx_description
1 polymer ?
#
loop_
_entity_poly.entity_id
_entity_poly.type
_entity_poly.pdbx_seq_one_letter_code
_entity_poly.pdbx_strand_id
1 'polypeptide(L)'
;MSQVGLISNANEAYIYNNCNEEVKKFLCPVKESGAGWIIMKKVDTKVPFAIKEYTKLIKLELKFLRHGIIPIDLRLDNVGYNENDEMVVIDYGLFTMDLKSPVLRWFV
;
A
#
# COMPACT_ATOMS: atom_id res chain seq x y z
N MET A 1 0.36 19.65 7.77
CA MET A 1 0.00 18.22 7.77
C MET A 1 -0.85 17.93 8.99
N SER A 2 -1.89 17.12 8.87
CA SER A 2 -2.65 16.63 10.03
C SER A 2 -1.86 15.53 10.75
N GLN A 3 -2.14 15.29 12.03
CA GLN A 3 -1.54 14.18 12.79
C GLN A 3 -1.81 12.83 12.10
N VAL A 4 -3.03 12.65 11.56
CA VAL A 4 -3.42 11.45 10.81
C VAL A 4 -2.53 11.24 9.58
N GLY A 5 -2.25 12.28 8.81
CA GLY A 5 -1.36 12.19 7.65
C GLY A 5 0.07 11.79 8.01
N LEU A 6 0.61 12.31 9.13
CA LEU A 6 1.95 11.91 9.60
C LEU A 6 2.01 10.44 10.01
N ILE A 7 0.97 9.94 10.69
CA ILE A 7 0.87 8.53 11.09
C ILE A 7 0.75 7.64 9.85
N SER A 8 -0.07 8.05 8.87
CA SER A 8 -0.25 7.36 7.59
C SER A 8 1.11 7.19 6.89
N ASN A 9 1.84 8.29 6.71
CA ASN A 9 3.16 8.27 6.04
C ASN A 9 4.19 7.40 6.80
N ALA A 10 4.19 7.48 8.14
CA ALA A 10 5.07 6.65 8.95
C ALA A 10 4.72 5.15 8.83
N ASN A 11 3.42 4.83 8.72
CA ASN A 11 2.97 3.47 8.52
C ASN A 11 3.27 2.96 7.10
N GLU A 12 3.19 3.82 6.06
CA GLU A 12 3.68 3.46 4.72
C GLU A 12 5.16 3.08 4.77
N ALA A 13 5.99 3.92 5.39
CA ALA A 13 7.42 3.61 5.56
C ALA A 13 7.63 2.32 6.36
N TYR A 14 6.83 2.07 7.40
CA TYR A 14 6.89 0.83 8.18
C TYR A 14 6.55 -0.40 7.33
N ILE A 15 5.40 -0.38 6.65
CA ILE A 15 4.93 -1.48 5.79
C ILE A 15 5.95 -1.75 4.68
N TYR A 16 6.42 -0.71 3.98
CA TYR A 16 7.39 -0.86 2.90
C TYR A 16 8.70 -1.51 3.37
N ASN A 17 9.20 -1.13 4.55
CA ASN A 17 10.49 -1.65 5.02
C ASN A 17 10.38 -3.05 5.64
N ASN A 18 9.22 -3.45 6.15
CA ASN A 18 9.07 -4.68 6.93
C ASN A 18 8.24 -5.78 6.23
N CYS A 19 7.53 -5.47 5.14
CA CYS A 19 6.77 -6.48 4.42
C CYS A 19 7.67 -7.48 3.67
N ASN A 20 7.12 -8.65 3.38
CA ASN A 20 7.80 -9.69 2.60
C ASN A 20 8.12 -9.18 1.18
N GLU A 21 9.29 -9.51 0.62
CA GLU A 21 9.69 -9.10 -0.74
C GLU A 21 8.69 -9.54 -1.82
N GLU A 22 8.04 -10.70 -1.66
CA GLU A 22 7.01 -11.18 -2.58
C GLU A 22 5.76 -10.30 -2.62
N VAL A 23 5.44 -9.62 -1.50
CA VAL A 23 4.31 -8.69 -1.44
C VAL A 23 4.75 -7.25 -1.72
N LYS A 24 5.99 -6.90 -1.40
CA LYS A 24 6.57 -5.56 -1.65
C LYS A 24 6.49 -5.13 -3.10
N LYS A 25 6.66 -6.06 -4.05
CA LYS A 25 6.52 -5.78 -5.49
C LYS A 25 5.14 -5.28 -5.91
N PHE A 26 4.12 -5.48 -5.07
CA PHE A 26 2.75 -4.98 -5.29
C PHE A 26 2.51 -3.61 -4.65
N LEU A 27 3.47 -3.08 -3.89
CA LEU A 27 3.47 -1.69 -3.47
C LEU A 27 4.05 -0.83 -4.60
N CYS A 28 3.64 0.43 -4.66
CA CYS A 28 4.21 1.38 -5.61
C CYS A 28 5.73 1.42 -5.46
N PRO A 29 6.51 1.28 -6.55
CA PRO A 29 7.96 1.22 -6.46
C PRO A 29 8.54 2.45 -5.76
N VAL A 30 9.43 2.24 -4.80
CA VAL A 30 10.09 3.32 -4.06
C VAL A 30 11.40 3.70 -4.74
N LYS A 31 11.63 5.00 -4.93
CA LYS A 31 12.88 5.60 -5.44
C LYS A 31 13.89 5.80 -4.34
N GLU A 32 13.44 6.24 -3.17
CA GLU A 32 14.29 6.60 -2.04
C GLU A 32 13.53 6.37 -0.73
N SER A 33 14.22 5.96 0.32
CA SER A 33 13.64 5.79 1.65
C SER A 33 14.60 6.29 2.72
N GLY A 34 14.06 6.73 3.85
CA GLY A 34 14.81 7.12 5.02
C GLY A 34 14.11 6.71 6.31
N ALA A 35 14.59 7.23 7.44
CA ALA A 35 14.01 6.93 8.74
C ALA A 35 12.59 7.51 8.86
N GLY A 36 11.58 6.67 8.60
CA GLY A 36 10.16 7.02 8.74
C GLY A 36 9.51 7.68 7.53
N TRP A 37 10.16 7.68 6.36
CA TRP A 37 9.59 8.21 5.12
C TRP A 37 10.06 7.42 3.89
N ILE A 38 9.26 7.50 2.82
CA ILE A 38 9.56 6.92 1.50
C ILE A 38 9.18 7.92 0.40
N ILE A 39 9.88 7.85 -0.74
CA ILE A 39 9.57 8.59 -1.97
C ILE A 39 9.28 7.57 -3.05
N MET A 40 8.05 7.56 -3.57
CA MET A 40 7.59 6.61 -4.58
C MET A 40 7.90 7.08 -6.02
N LYS A 41 7.97 6.13 -6.95
CA LYS A 41 7.92 6.41 -8.38
C LYS A 41 6.52 6.93 -8.73
N LYS A 42 6.45 7.82 -9.72
CA LYS A 42 5.17 8.22 -10.30
C LYS A 42 4.67 7.08 -11.19
N VAL A 43 3.43 6.66 -10.98
CA VAL A 43 2.75 5.61 -11.75
C VAL A 43 1.51 6.19 -12.43
N ASP A 44 0.92 5.46 -13.39
CA ASP A 44 -0.36 5.87 -13.97
C ASP A 44 -1.51 5.55 -13.00
N THR A 45 -2.18 6.59 -12.52
CA THR A 45 -3.29 6.46 -11.56
C THR A 45 -4.66 6.45 -12.23
N LYS A 46 -4.73 6.45 -13.56
CA LYS A 46 -6.00 6.40 -14.30
C LYS A 46 -6.51 4.96 -14.40
N VAL A 47 -6.91 4.39 -13.26
CA VAL A 47 -7.52 3.06 -13.22
C VAL A 47 -9.01 3.17 -13.56
N PRO A 48 -9.50 2.52 -14.64
CA PRO A 48 -10.90 2.62 -15.01
C PRO A 48 -11.80 1.86 -14.03
N PHE A 49 -12.99 2.38 -13.77
CA PHE A 49 -14.03 1.70 -12.99
C PHE A 49 -14.69 0.60 -13.83
N ALA A 50 -13.97 -0.51 -14.07
CA ALA A 50 -14.43 -1.65 -14.85
C ALA A 50 -14.35 -2.94 -14.04
N ILE A 51 -15.25 -3.91 -14.32
CA ILE A 51 -15.31 -5.20 -13.60
C ILE A 51 -13.95 -5.91 -13.58
N LYS A 52 -13.22 -5.88 -14.71
CA LYS A 52 -11.86 -6.44 -14.81
C LYS A 52 -10.91 -5.87 -13.75
N GLU A 53 -11.02 -4.59 -13.44
CA GLU A 53 -10.16 -3.90 -12.47
C GLU A 53 -10.48 -4.32 -11.04
N TYR A 54 -11.77 -4.49 -10.70
CA TYR A 54 -12.16 -5.08 -9.42
C TYR A 54 -11.65 -6.51 -9.25
N THR A 55 -11.65 -7.34 -10.32
CA THR A 55 -11.08 -8.70 -10.22
C THR A 55 -9.56 -8.69 -9.96
N LYS A 56 -8.83 -7.69 -10.48
CA LYS A 56 -7.41 -7.50 -10.17
C LYS A 56 -7.24 -7.04 -8.72
N LEU A 57 -8.08 -6.11 -8.26
CA LEU A 57 -8.08 -5.60 -6.89
C LEU A 57 -8.33 -6.72 -5.85
N ILE A 58 -9.31 -7.59 -6.08
CA ILE A 58 -9.58 -8.75 -5.20
C ILE A 58 -8.38 -9.72 -5.16
N LYS A 59 -7.75 -9.99 -6.31
CA LYS A 59 -6.54 -10.83 -6.36
C LYS A 59 -5.39 -10.17 -5.60
N LEU A 60 -5.28 -8.85 -5.65
CA LEU A 60 -4.30 -8.07 -4.92
C LEU A 60 -4.54 -8.16 -3.41
N GLU A 61 -5.77 -7.98 -2.97
CA GLU A 61 -6.21 -8.13 -1.58
C GLU A 61 -5.83 -9.51 -1.01
N LEU A 62 -6.16 -10.59 -1.73
CA LEU A 62 -5.83 -11.95 -1.33
C LEU A 62 -4.32 -12.19 -1.20
N LYS A 63 -3.49 -11.53 -2.03
CA LYS A 63 -2.02 -11.61 -1.92
C LYS A 63 -1.53 -10.94 -0.63
N PHE A 64 -2.07 -9.78 -0.27
CA PHE A 64 -1.72 -9.11 0.99
C PHE A 64 -2.14 -9.95 2.20
N LEU A 65 -3.39 -10.44 2.21
CA LEU A 65 -3.92 -11.26 3.31
C LEU A 65 -3.12 -12.54 3.51
N ARG A 66 -2.73 -13.22 2.42
CA ARG A 66 -1.89 -14.42 2.48
C ARG A 66 -0.51 -14.17 3.11
N HIS A 67 -0.02 -12.93 3.07
CA HIS A 67 1.24 -12.52 3.69
C HIS A 67 1.04 -11.81 5.05
N GLY A 68 -0.14 -11.93 5.64
CA GLY A 68 -0.43 -11.37 6.97
C GLY A 68 -0.63 -9.85 6.98
N ILE A 69 -0.89 -9.24 5.82
CA ILE A 69 -1.16 -7.80 5.72
C ILE A 69 -2.67 -7.60 5.47
N ILE A 70 -3.31 -6.81 6.32
CA ILE A 70 -4.72 -6.43 6.20
C ILE A 70 -4.78 -5.07 5.49
N PRO A 71 -5.31 -5.02 4.25
CA PRO A 71 -5.26 -3.82 3.43
C PRO A 71 -6.54 -2.98 3.57
N ILE A 72 -6.70 -2.29 4.71
CA ILE A 72 -7.97 -1.65 5.15
C ILE A 72 -8.58 -0.69 4.12
N ASP A 73 -7.77 0.07 3.39
CA ASP A 73 -8.23 1.06 2.39
C ASP A 73 -7.81 0.67 0.96
N LEU A 74 -7.89 -0.62 0.62
CA LEU A 74 -7.60 -1.08 -0.75
C LEU A 74 -8.81 -0.85 -1.67
N ARG A 75 -8.67 0.14 -2.56
CA ARG A 75 -9.69 0.56 -3.52
C ARG A 75 -9.05 1.05 -4.82
N LEU A 76 -9.84 1.19 -5.88
CA LEU A 76 -9.35 1.61 -7.20
C LEU A 76 -8.65 2.99 -7.18
N ASP A 77 -9.09 3.89 -6.29
CA ASP A 77 -8.48 5.22 -6.12
C ASP A 77 -7.08 5.17 -5.48
N ASN A 78 -6.75 4.06 -4.80
CA ASN A 78 -5.51 3.87 -4.06
C ASN A 78 -4.57 2.88 -4.77
N VAL A 79 -4.81 2.61 -6.06
CA VAL A 79 -3.94 1.80 -6.92
C VAL A 79 -3.59 2.54 -8.22
N GLY A 80 -2.55 2.05 -8.90
CA GLY A 80 -2.14 2.52 -10.21
C GLY A 80 -1.43 1.42 -10.99
N TYR A 81 -0.99 1.76 -12.20
CA TYR A 81 -0.25 0.88 -13.09
C TYR A 81 1.22 1.28 -13.16
N ASN A 82 2.10 0.31 -12.87
CA ASN A 82 3.54 0.47 -13.06
C ASN A 82 3.92 0.38 -14.56
N GLU A 83 5.22 0.51 -14.86
CA GLU A 83 5.76 0.45 -16.23
C GLU A 83 5.56 -0.89 -16.96
N ASN A 84 5.18 -1.95 -16.22
CA ASN A 84 4.92 -3.29 -16.73
C ASN A 84 3.41 -3.60 -16.86
N ASP A 85 2.53 -2.59 -16.76
CA ASP A 85 1.06 -2.75 -16.75
C ASP A 85 0.56 -3.63 -15.58
N GLU A 86 1.29 -3.65 -14.46
CA GLU A 86 0.88 -4.33 -13.24
C GLU A 86 0.23 -3.35 -12.26
N MET A 87 -0.88 -3.77 -11.66
CA MET A 87 -1.58 -3.02 -10.62
C MET A 87 -0.75 -3.03 -9.33
N VAL A 88 -0.44 -1.84 -8.82
CA VAL A 88 0.31 -1.60 -7.59
C VAL A 88 -0.46 -0.66 -6.66
N VAL A 89 -0.29 -0.82 -5.34
CA VAL A 89 -0.91 0.04 -4.32
C VAL A 89 -0.09 1.32 -4.16
N ILE A 90 -0.73 2.48 -4.35
CA ILE A 90 -0.09 3.80 -4.22
C ILE A 90 -0.32 4.45 -2.86
N ASP A 91 -1.35 4.05 -2.14
CA ASP A 91 -1.63 4.48 -0.76
C ASP A 91 -1.89 3.25 0.08
N TYR A 92 -0.96 3.00 1.01
CA TYR A 92 -1.02 1.88 1.95
C TYR A 92 -0.77 2.34 3.38
N GLY A 93 -1.00 3.63 3.66
CA GLY A 93 -0.82 4.18 4.99
C GLY A 93 -1.83 3.68 6.01
N LEU A 94 -2.93 3.06 5.56
CA LEU A 94 -3.92 2.38 6.40
C LEU A 94 -3.78 0.85 6.42
N PHE A 95 -2.74 0.28 5.80
CA PHE A 95 -2.52 -1.16 5.88
C PHE A 95 -1.99 -1.55 7.26
N THR A 96 -2.16 -2.80 7.67
CA THR A 96 -1.58 -3.28 8.92
C THR A 96 -1.05 -4.71 8.82
N MET A 97 0.04 -5.01 9.55
CA MET A 97 0.69 -6.32 9.53
C MET A 97 0.87 -6.94 10.93
N ASP A 98 0.93 -6.12 11.99
CA ASP A 98 1.11 -6.54 13.38
C ASP A 98 0.70 -5.42 14.35
N LEU A 99 0.68 -5.71 15.65
CA LEU A 99 0.40 -4.74 16.71
C LEU A 99 1.45 -3.60 16.80
N LYS A 100 2.58 -3.70 16.09
CA LYS A 100 3.58 -2.63 16.04
C LYS A 100 3.21 -1.58 15.00
N SER A 101 2.27 -1.86 14.09
CA SER A 101 1.73 -0.88 13.15
C SER A 101 1.29 0.39 13.88
N PRO A 102 1.80 1.57 13.47
CA PRO A 102 1.36 2.86 14.00
C PRO A 102 -0.16 3.08 13.93
N VAL A 103 -0.85 2.47 12.96
CA VAL A 103 -2.30 2.60 12.78
C VAL A 103 -3.08 1.77 13.80
N LEU A 104 -2.66 0.52 14.08
CA LEU A 104 -3.34 -0.34 15.05
C LEU A 104 -3.28 0.21 16.48
N ARG A 105 -2.22 0.93 16.85
CA ARG A 105 -2.09 1.59 18.16
C ARG A 105 -3.17 2.63 18.45
N TRP A 106 -3.95 3.03 17.45
CA TRP A 106 -5.04 3.99 17.62
C TRP A 106 -6.40 3.31 17.88
N PHE A 107 -6.52 2.03 17.56
CA PHE A 107 -7.74 1.24 17.75
C PHE A 107 -7.74 0.41 19.05
N VAL A 108 -6.63 0.45 19.82
CA VAL A 108 -6.43 -0.30 21.07
C VAL A 108 -6.09 0.66 22.21
#